data_AF-A0A918YCP8-F1
#
_entry.id   AF-A0A918YCP8-F1
#
_cell.length_a   1.000
_cell.length_b   1.000
_cell.length_c   1.000
_cell.angle_alpha   90.00
_cell.angle_beta   90.00
_cell.angle_gamma   90.00
#
_symmetry.space_group_name_H-M   'P 1'
#
loop_
_entity.id
_entity.type
_entity.pdbx_description
1 polymer ?
#
loop_
_entity_poly.entity_id
_entity_poly.type
_entity_poly.pdbx_seq_one_letter_code
_entity_poly.pdbx_strand_id
1 'polypeptide(L)'
;MSGVAALPGATLDGGVRGMAMRGKGAVGAVCLVCLLPAVLLAGCRERPGTPVGDARPTPATTGGYGAEFLAVGECSSFGTTSFTEVPCTSERAAARVVARYDGAATDGPLCPPATDFVLHISAQATIPPGYACMRDLEPPHPGDPGGGGGPRTIPGDCVYTSGAGEVRETPCDGSGGHRPQYRITRAAPTRDDCPASTTLYVQLGGGDPVGCARRL
;
A
#
# COMPACT_ATOMS: atom_id res chain seq x y z
N MET A 1 -8.55 -9.70 5.08
CA MET A 1 -8.76 -9.03 6.38
C MET A 1 -8.06 -7.68 6.29
N SER A 2 -8.78 -6.62 5.93
CA SER A 2 -8.33 -5.22 6.04
C SER A 2 -9.54 -4.35 5.73
N GLY A 3 -10.16 -3.79 6.78
CA GLY A 3 -11.29 -2.88 6.68
C GLY A 3 -10.76 -1.46 6.54
N VAL A 4 -11.36 -0.68 5.64
CA VAL A 4 -10.96 0.70 5.41
C VAL A 4 -12.11 1.61 5.84
N ALA A 5 -11.88 2.35 6.93
CA ALA A 5 -12.87 3.22 7.56
C ALA A 5 -12.99 4.58 6.84
N ALA A 6 -14.20 5.11 6.75
CA ALA A 6 -14.47 6.50 6.36
C ALA A 6 -14.60 7.38 7.61
N LEU A 7 -13.80 8.48 7.69
CA LEU A 7 -13.86 9.44 8.80
C LEU A 7 -14.71 10.69 8.45
N PRO A 8 -15.54 11.18 9.39
CA PRO A 8 -16.14 12.52 9.32
C PRO A 8 -15.22 13.56 9.97
N GLY A 9 -15.13 14.73 9.34
CA GLY A 9 -14.37 15.88 9.84
C GLY A 9 -15.06 16.63 10.97
N ALA A 10 -14.27 17.10 11.93
CA ALA A 10 -14.67 18.10 12.90
C ALA A 10 -13.59 19.20 12.97
N THR A 11 -14.00 20.41 12.62
CA THR A 11 -13.33 21.67 12.94
C THR A 11 -13.57 22.04 14.40
N LEU A 12 -12.63 22.73 15.05
CA LEU A 12 -12.81 24.03 15.74
C LEU A 12 -11.65 24.35 16.70
N ASP A 13 -11.29 25.63 16.65
CA ASP A 13 -10.81 26.54 17.71
C ASP A 13 -9.50 26.29 18.48
N GLY A 14 -8.52 27.15 18.18
CA GLY A 14 -8.28 28.33 19.03
C GLY A 14 -7.68 28.11 20.42
N GLY A 15 -6.40 28.46 20.60
CA GLY A 15 -5.82 28.52 21.94
C GLY A 15 -4.34 28.87 22.01
N VAL A 16 -3.97 30.11 21.70
CA VAL A 16 -2.65 30.67 22.00
C VAL A 16 -2.52 30.89 23.51
N ARG A 17 -1.55 30.24 24.16
CA ARG A 17 -1.00 30.72 25.44
C ARG A 17 0.51 30.60 25.44
N GLY A 18 1.15 31.75 25.39
CA GLY A 18 2.59 31.88 25.59
C GLY A 18 2.98 31.62 27.04
N MET A 19 4.17 31.07 27.21
CA MET A 19 4.90 31.12 28.46
C MET A 19 6.28 31.73 28.16
N ALA A 20 6.48 32.94 28.67
CA ALA A 20 7.76 33.61 28.70
C ALA A 20 8.71 32.87 29.67
N MET A 21 9.96 32.66 29.25
CA MET A 21 11.07 32.33 30.14
C MET A 21 12.12 33.41 30.03
N ARG A 22 12.32 34.05 31.18
CA ARG A 22 13.22 35.17 31.46
C ARG A 22 14.44 34.59 32.18
N GLY A 23 15.65 34.88 31.74
CA GLY A 23 16.84 34.49 32.48
C GLY A 23 18.17 34.90 31.85
N LYS A 24 18.69 36.06 32.29
CA LYS A 24 20.09 36.40 32.61
C LYS A 24 21.16 35.92 31.60
N GLY A 25 21.85 36.77 30.84
CA GLY A 25 22.63 37.92 31.27
C GLY A 25 24.10 37.52 31.51
N ALA A 26 24.99 37.80 30.56
CA ALA A 26 26.44 37.94 30.79
C ALA A 26 27.07 38.74 29.64
N VAL A 27 27.79 39.78 30.03
CA VAL A 27 28.54 40.75 29.21
C VAL A 27 29.96 40.22 29.01
N GLY A 28 30.59 40.45 27.85
CA GLY A 28 32.05 40.49 27.82
C GLY A 28 32.74 40.26 26.47
N ALA A 29 33.57 41.24 26.12
CA ALA A 29 34.82 41.16 25.35
C ALA A 29 34.79 41.36 23.82
N VAL A 30 35.26 42.55 23.46
CA VAL A 30 35.77 43.00 22.15
C VAL A 30 37.22 42.49 21.97
N CYS A 31 37.56 41.94 20.79
CA CYS A 31 38.86 42.07 20.10
C CYS A 31 38.80 41.31 18.75
N LEU A 32 38.73 42.00 17.61
CA LEU A 32 39.84 42.33 16.70
C LEU A 32 40.41 41.14 15.88
N VAL A 33 40.00 41.11 14.60
CA VAL A 33 40.77 40.72 13.38
C VAL A 33 41.39 39.32 13.30
N CYS A 34 40.95 38.53 12.31
CA CYS A 34 41.80 37.92 11.25
C CYS A 34 40.95 37.22 10.17
N LEU A 35 41.34 37.45 8.92
CA LEU A 35 40.72 37.03 7.66
C LEU A 35 40.93 35.53 7.36
N LEU A 36 39.86 34.79 7.04
CA LEU A 36 39.90 33.54 6.25
C LEU A 36 38.54 33.33 5.55
N PRO A 37 38.46 33.21 4.20
CA PRO A 37 37.25 32.72 3.55
C PRO A 37 37.33 31.20 3.42
N ALA A 38 36.63 30.48 4.30
CA ALA A 38 36.38 29.05 4.13
C ALA A 38 35.06 28.86 3.37
N VAL A 39 35.18 28.51 2.09
CA VAL A 39 34.08 28.04 1.25
C VAL A 39 33.54 26.75 1.84
N LEU A 40 32.37 26.81 2.48
CA LEU A 40 31.59 25.63 2.84
C LEU A 40 30.33 25.61 1.98
N LEU A 41 30.38 24.85 0.89
CA LEU A 41 29.20 24.36 0.18
C LEU A 41 28.48 23.39 1.13
N ALA A 42 27.64 23.92 2.01
CA ALA A 42 26.66 23.13 2.74
C ALA A 42 25.56 22.73 1.76
N GLY A 43 25.79 21.64 1.04
CA GLY A 43 24.73 20.94 0.31
C GLY A 43 23.66 20.51 1.31
N CYS A 44 22.44 21.01 1.14
CA CYS A 44 21.26 20.51 1.83
C CYS A 44 21.10 19.03 1.47
N ARG A 45 21.54 18.13 2.36
CA ARG A 45 21.08 16.74 2.32
C ARG A 45 19.61 16.75 2.70
N GLU A 46 18.76 16.55 1.70
CA GLU A 46 17.38 16.15 1.91
C GLU A 46 17.37 14.96 2.87
N ARG A 47 16.68 15.13 4.00
CA ARG A 47 16.46 14.03 4.95
C ARG A 47 15.59 13.00 4.21
N PRO A 48 16.04 11.74 4.07
CA PRO A 48 15.13 10.68 3.70
C PRO A 48 14.01 10.67 4.72
N GLY A 49 12.76 10.80 4.24
CA GLY A 49 11.59 10.62 5.08
C GLY A 49 11.71 9.31 5.85
N THR A 50 11.37 9.36 7.13
CA THR A 50 11.27 8.19 8.00
C THR A 50 10.41 7.14 7.28
N PRO A 51 10.92 5.92 7.03
CA PRO A 51 10.08 4.85 6.50
C PRO A 51 8.97 4.59 7.53
N VAL A 52 7.73 4.65 7.06
CA VAL A 52 6.62 4.03 7.77
C VAL A 52 6.75 2.53 7.47
N GLY A 53 7.15 1.75 8.48
CA GLY A 53 7.24 0.29 8.43
C GLY A 53 8.65 -0.27 8.18
N ASP A 54 9.04 -1.26 8.98
CA ASP A 54 10.32 -2.00 8.86
C ASP A 54 10.32 -3.05 7.72
N ALA A 55 9.26 -3.10 6.91
CA ALA A 55 9.16 -4.03 5.78
C ALA A 55 10.02 -3.55 4.61
N ARG A 56 11.03 -4.34 4.25
CA ARG A 56 11.95 -4.04 3.14
C ARG A 56 11.51 -4.80 1.88
N PRO A 57 11.56 -4.18 0.69
CA PRO A 57 11.40 -4.90 -0.56
C PRO A 57 12.52 -5.95 -0.68
N THR A 58 12.14 -7.20 -0.92
CA THR A 58 13.12 -8.25 -1.15
C THR A 58 13.66 -8.11 -2.58
N PRO A 59 14.99 -8.06 -2.79
CA PRO A 59 15.55 -7.91 -4.12
C PRO A 59 15.08 -9.03 -5.07
N ALA A 60 14.79 -8.68 -6.32
CA ALA A 60 14.55 -9.67 -7.37
C ALA A 60 15.89 -10.35 -7.70
N THR A 61 16.21 -11.44 -7.01
CA THR A 61 17.38 -12.26 -7.32
C THR A 61 17.07 -13.09 -8.58
N THR A 62 17.97 -13.11 -9.57
CA THR A 62 17.87 -14.01 -10.75
C THR A 62 18.21 -15.46 -10.36
N GLY A 63 17.61 -15.96 -9.29
CA GLY A 63 17.75 -17.33 -8.83
C GLY A 63 16.47 -18.08 -9.17
N GLY A 64 16.59 -19.18 -9.92
CA GLY A 64 15.44 -20.05 -10.19
C GLY A 64 14.95 -20.76 -8.93
N TYR A 65 13.80 -21.40 -9.07
CA TYR A 65 13.16 -22.32 -8.12
C TYR A 65 14.07 -22.85 -7.00
N GLY A 66 13.71 -22.53 -5.75
CA GLY A 66 14.40 -23.01 -4.54
C GLY A 66 15.63 -22.21 -4.10
N ALA A 67 16.01 -21.14 -4.80
CA ALA A 67 17.06 -20.21 -4.33
C ALA A 67 16.58 -19.35 -3.14
N GLU A 68 15.32 -18.92 -3.18
CA GLU A 68 14.63 -18.24 -2.09
C GLU A 68 13.14 -18.58 -2.19
N PHE A 69 12.55 -19.04 -1.08
CA PHE A 69 11.17 -19.50 -1.08
C PHE A 69 10.22 -18.40 -1.57
N LEU A 70 9.48 -18.57 -2.67
CA LEU A 70 8.58 -17.57 -3.25
C LEU A 70 9.24 -16.20 -3.53
N ALA A 71 10.41 -16.21 -4.16
CA ALA A 71 11.01 -15.01 -4.72
C ALA A 71 10.13 -14.37 -5.82
N VAL A 72 10.35 -13.08 -6.11
CA VAL A 72 9.66 -12.40 -7.21
C VAL A 72 9.90 -13.14 -8.52
N GLY A 73 8.80 -13.59 -9.14
CA GLY A 73 8.81 -14.30 -10.40
C GLY A 73 8.70 -15.82 -10.30
N GLU A 74 8.86 -16.39 -9.10
CA GLU A 74 8.63 -17.82 -8.85
C GLU A 74 7.13 -18.14 -8.77
N CYS A 75 6.79 -19.42 -8.93
CA CYS A 75 5.42 -19.89 -8.95
C CYS A 75 5.07 -20.76 -7.75
N SER A 76 3.79 -20.76 -7.38
CA SER A 76 3.23 -21.64 -6.37
C SER A 76 2.11 -22.50 -6.93
N SER A 77 1.84 -23.63 -6.27
CA SER A 77 0.67 -24.44 -6.53
C SER A 77 -0.63 -23.82 -5.99
N PHE A 78 -1.78 -24.33 -6.44
CA PHE A 78 -3.08 -24.03 -5.86
C PHE A 78 -3.14 -24.45 -4.37
N GLY A 79 -3.92 -23.72 -3.58
CA GLY A 79 -4.23 -24.03 -2.18
C GLY A 79 -4.84 -22.83 -1.47
N THR A 80 -5.41 -23.02 -0.29
CA THR A 80 -5.76 -21.92 0.65
C THR A 80 -5.12 -22.12 2.02
N THR A 81 -4.57 -23.32 2.26
CA THR A 81 -4.02 -23.77 3.55
C THR A 81 -2.60 -24.32 3.43
N SER A 82 -2.16 -24.71 2.23
CA SER A 82 -0.77 -25.05 1.92
C SER A 82 -0.44 -24.60 0.51
N PHE A 83 0.68 -23.89 0.37
CA PHE A 83 1.21 -23.43 -0.90
C PHE A 83 2.62 -23.98 -1.00
N THR A 84 2.89 -24.68 -2.09
CA THR A 84 4.23 -25.20 -2.37
C THR A 84 4.77 -24.39 -3.53
N GLU A 85 5.99 -23.88 -3.40
CA GLU A 85 6.69 -23.36 -4.56
C GLU A 85 6.83 -24.49 -5.58
N VAL A 86 6.66 -24.18 -6.85
CA VAL A 86 6.83 -25.12 -7.95
C VAL A 86 7.48 -24.40 -9.13
N PRO A 87 8.19 -25.10 -10.04
CA PRO A 87 8.63 -24.49 -11.28
C PRO A 87 7.44 -23.92 -12.05
N CYS A 88 7.56 -22.71 -12.61
CA CYS A 88 6.46 -22.10 -13.38
C CYS A 88 6.03 -22.90 -14.63
N THR A 89 6.89 -23.79 -15.13
CA THR A 89 6.57 -24.70 -16.25
C THR A 89 5.85 -25.97 -15.81
N SER A 90 5.64 -26.14 -14.50
CA SER A 90 4.92 -27.28 -13.93
C SER A 90 3.43 -27.16 -14.23
N GLU A 91 2.78 -28.28 -14.54
CA GLU A 91 1.31 -28.39 -14.59
C GLU A 91 0.63 -28.05 -13.25
N ARG A 92 1.39 -28.04 -12.16
CA ARG A 92 0.91 -27.66 -10.82
C ARG A 92 1.02 -26.17 -10.55
N ALA A 93 1.70 -25.40 -11.39
CA ALA A 93 1.84 -23.96 -11.21
C ALA A 93 0.47 -23.29 -11.37
N ALA A 94 0.11 -22.44 -10.42
CA ALA A 94 -1.21 -21.80 -10.34
C ALA A 94 -1.12 -20.29 -10.32
N ALA A 95 -0.09 -19.76 -9.63
CA ALA A 95 0.12 -18.34 -9.48
C ALA A 95 1.61 -18.02 -9.45
N ARG A 96 1.94 -16.79 -9.83
CA ARG A 96 3.29 -16.23 -9.84
C ARG A 96 3.40 -15.09 -8.84
N VAL A 97 4.53 -15.00 -8.16
CA VAL A 97 4.85 -13.89 -7.26
C VAL A 97 5.16 -12.64 -8.10
N VAL A 98 4.37 -11.57 -7.93
CA VAL A 98 4.61 -10.27 -8.58
C VAL A 98 5.32 -9.26 -7.67
N ALA A 99 5.24 -9.46 -6.35
CA ALA A 99 6.02 -8.72 -5.37
C ALA A 99 6.18 -9.55 -4.09
N ARG A 100 7.27 -9.33 -3.37
CA ARG A 100 7.58 -9.96 -2.08
C ARG A 100 8.12 -8.91 -1.13
N TYR A 101 7.66 -8.98 0.11
CA TYR A 101 8.13 -8.11 1.18
C TYR A 101 8.37 -8.93 2.44
N ASP A 102 9.45 -8.59 3.14
CA ASP A 102 9.74 -9.16 4.46
C ASP A 102 8.87 -8.47 5.53
N GLY A 103 8.51 -9.20 6.59
CA GLY A 103 7.71 -8.68 7.71
C GLY A 103 6.19 -8.82 7.52
N ALA A 104 5.43 -8.15 8.40
CA ALA A 104 3.97 -8.24 8.39
C ALA A 104 3.35 -7.38 7.29
N ALA A 105 2.32 -7.90 6.63
CA ALA A 105 1.59 -7.17 5.58
C ALA A 105 0.86 -5.91 6.08
N THR A 106 0.56 -5.84 7.38
CA THR A 106 -0.09 -4.69 8.01
C THR A 106 0.80 -3.45 8.04
N ASP A 107 2.11 -3.65 8.12
CA ASP A 107 3.10 -2.59 8.31
C ASP A 107 3.99 -2.41 7.07
N GLY A 108 3.69 -3.14 5.99
CA GLY A 108 4.49 -3.14 4.77
C GLY A 108 3.85 -2.45 3.58
N PRO A 109 4.60 -2.31 2.47
CA PRO A 109 4.07 -1.74 1.24
C PRO A 109 2.84 -2.49 0.72
N LEU A 110 1.90 -1.75 0.13
CA LEU A 110 0.77 -2.38 -0.53
C LEU A 110 1.24 -3.22 -1.72
N CYS A 111 0.54 -4.34 -1.95
CA CYS A 111 0.73 -5.11 -3.16
C CYS A 111 0.46 -4.28 -4.43
N PRO A 112 1.08 -4.61 -5.57
CA PRO A 112 0.74 -4.00 -6.85
C PRO A 112 -0.78 -4.05 -7.13
N PRO A 113 -1.37 -3.05 -7.80
CA PRO A 113 -2.81 -2.98 -8.06
C PRO A 113 -3.43 -4.26 -8.63
N ALA A 114 -2.78 -4.90 -9.61
CA ALA A 114 -3.26 -6.11 -10.29
C ALA A 114 -2.91 -7.42 -9.55
N THR A 115 -2.76 -7.38 -8.23
CA THR A 115 -2.52 -8.60 -7.43
C THR A 115 -3.84 -9.33 -7.25
N ASP A 116 -3.86 -10.65 -7.44
CA ASP A 116 -5.08 -11.46 -7.31
C ASP A 116 -5.31 -11.91 -5.86
N PHE A 117 -4.24 -12.23 -5.12
CA PHE A 117 -4.31 -12.57 -3.70
C PHE A 117 -2.97 -12.37 -3.00
N VAL A 118 -2.97 -12.43 -1.66
CA VAL A 118 -1.78 -12.30 -0.82
C VAL A 118 -1.54 -13.61 -0.06
N LEU A 119 -0.31 -14.12 -0.15
CA LEU A 119 0.16 -15.20 0.71
C LEU A 119 0.96 -14.64 1.88
N HIS A 120 0.56 -15.01 3.09
CA HIS A 120 1.34 -14.71 4.28
C HIS A 120 2.33 -15.84 4.54
N ILE A 121 3.60 -15.47 4.65
CA ILE A 121 4.71 -16.38 4.89
C ILE A 121 5.03 -16.30 6.38
N SER A 122 4.73 -17.38 7.10
CA SER A 122 5.13 -17.50 8.50
C SER A 122 6.63 -17.75 8.63
N ALA A 123 7.22 -17.31 9.75
CA ALA A 123 8.61 -17.60 10.04
C ALA A 123 8.83 -19.12 10.11
N GLN A 124 9.76 -19.62 9.31
CA GLN A 124 10.24 -20.99 9.34
C GLN A 124 11.76 -20.96 9.46
N ALA A 125 12.40 -22.08 9.84
CA ALA A 125 13.80 -22.11 10.28
C ALA A 125 14.78 -21.31 9.40
N THR A 126 14.60 -21.32 8.08
CA THR A 126 15.45 -20.61 7.10
C THR A 126 14.68 -19.61 6.23
N ILE A 127 13.39 -19.38 6.49
CA ILE A 127 12.53 -18.51 5.67
C ILE A 127 12.10 -17.33 6.52
N PRO A 128 12.55 -16.10 6.20
CA PRO A 128 12.06 -14.89 6.86
C PRO A 128 10.54 -14.79 6.74
N PRO A 129 9.83 -14.34 7.80
CA PRO A 129 8.41 -14.04 7.69
C PRO A 129 8.22 -12.90 6.69
N GLY A 130 7.09 -12.92 5.98
CA GLY A 130 6.84 -11.98 4.90
C GLY A 130 5.45 -12.14 4.30
N TYR A 131 5.25 -11.51 3.16
CA TYR A 131 4.09 -11.76 2.32
C TYR A 131 4.44 -11.63 0.85
N ALA A 132 3.78 -12.46 0.04
CA ALA A 132 3.90 -12.48 -1.40
C ALA A 132 2.58 -12.02 -2.03
N CYS A 133 2.69 -11.06 -2.93
CA CYS A 133 1.61 -10.61 -3.79
C CYS A 133 1.58 -11.52 -5.00
N MET A 134 0.47 -12.24 -5.18
CA MET A 134 0.33 -13.28 -6.18
C MET A 134 -0.54 -12.83 -7.33
N ARG A 135 -0.20 -13.30 -8.53
CA ARG A 135 -1.01 -13.19 -9.73
C ARG A 135 -1.29 -14.60 -10.23
N ASP A 136 -2.56 -14.95 -10.40
CA ASP A 136 -2.93 -16.23 -11.01
C ASP A 136 -2.33 -16.32 -12.42
N LEU A 137 -1.94 -17.52 -12.83
CA LEU A 137 -1.42 -17.77 -14.18
C LEU A 137 -2.57 -17.83 -15.21
N GLU A 138 -3.77 -18.20 -14.77
CA GLU A 138 -4.97 -18.32 -15.59
C GLU A 138 -6.14 -17.52 -15.00
N PRO A 139 -7.08 -17.05 -15.83
CA PRO A 139 -8.32 -16.44 -15.36
C PRO A 139 -9.18 -17.38 -14.50
N PRO A 140 -10.06 -16.84 -13.63
CA PRO A 140 -10.31 -15.41 -13.43
C PRO A 140 -9.20 -14.73 -12.62
N HIS A 141 -8.97 -13.44 -12.88
CA HIS A 141 -8.02 -12.60 -12.16
C HIS A 141 -8.76 -11.59 -11.25
N PRO A 142 -8.96 -11.89 -9.96
CA PRO A 142 -9.66 -11.00 -9.03
C PRO A 142 -9.08 -9.59 -8.92
N GLY A 143 -7.76 -9.43 -9.15
CA GLY A 143 -7.08 -8.14 -9.09
C GLY A 143 -7.24 -7.26 -10.34
N ASP A 144 -7.86 -7.79 -11.41
CA ASP A 144 -8.14 -6.99 -12.60
C ASP A 144 -9.33 -6.05 -12.39
N PRO A 145 -9.34 -4.87 -13.04
CA PRO A 145 -10.46 -3.94 -12.96
C PRO A 145 -11.81 -4.60 -13.24
N GLY A 146 -12.63 -4.71 -12.20
CA GLY A 146 -13.97 -5.30 -12.24
C GLY A 146 -14.02 -6.82 -12.13
N GLY A 147 -12.89 -7.51 -11.94
CA GLY A 147 -12.83 -8.93 -11.61
C GLY A 147 -13.41 -9.19 -10.22
N GLY A 148 -13.09 -8.33 -9.26
CA GLY A 148 -13.60 -8.34 -7.90
C GLY A 148 -12.98 -9.44 -7.05
N GLY A 149 -12.68 -9.10 -5.79
CA GLY A 149 -12.16 -10.06 -4.81
C GLY A 149 -10.64 -10.08 -4.68
N GLY A 150 -9.95 -9.18 -5.38
CA GLY A 150 -8.54 -8.92 -5.15
C GLY A 150 -8.29 -8.32 -3.75
N PRO A 151 -7.02 -8.22 -3.31
CA PRO A 151 -6.66 -7.60 -2.04
C PRO A 151 -6.70 -6.07 -2.08
N ARG A 152 -6.90 -5.47 -3.26
CA ARG A 152 -6.93 -4.02 -3.45
C ARG A 152 -8.09 -3.60 -4.33
N THR A 153 -8.81 -2.59 -3.86
CA THR A 153 -9.77 -1.85 -4.67
C THR A 153 -9.04 -0.81 -5.51
N ILE A 154 -9.29 -0.82 -6.82
CA ILE A 154 -8.63 0.01 -7.82
C ILE A 154 -9.66 0.65 -8.78
N PRO A 155 -9.27 1.66 -9.57
CA PRO A 155 -10.14 2.19 -10.61
C PRO A 155 -10.59 1.12 -11.60
N GLY A 156 -11.89 1.10 -11.87
CA GLY A 156 -12.58 0.14 -12.71
C GLY A 156 -13.36 -0.91 -11.92
N ASP A 157 -13.06 -1.11 -10.64
CA ASP A 157 -13.75 -2.06 -9.77
C ASP A 157 -15.16 -1.64 -9.42
N CYS A 158 -15.98 -2.65 -9.15
CA CYS A 158 -17.34 -2.48 -8.68
C CYS A 158 -17.45 -2.84 -7.20
N VAL A 159 -18.20 -2.02 -6.47
CA VAL A 159 -18.41 -2.19 -5.04
C VAL A 159 -19.89 -2.14 -4.70
N TYR A 160 -20.23 -2.75 -3.56
CA TYR A 160 -21.53 -2.65 -2.91
C TYR A 160 -21.35 -2.22 -1.46
N THR A 161 -22.36 -1.57 -0.87
CA THR A 161 -22.35 -1.22 0.55
C THR A 161 -22.58 -2.47 1.41
N SER A 162 -21.65 -2.79 2.31
CA SER A 162 -21.77 -3.94 3.21
C SER A 162 -22.37 -3.58 4.58
N GLY A 163 -22.65 -2.29 4.83
CA GLY A 163 -23.11 -1.77 6.11
C GLY A 163 -22.00 -1.03 6.87
N ALA A 164 -22.35 -0.32 7.95
CA ALA A 164 -21.41 0.45 8.79
C ALA A 164 -20.53 1.47 8.04
N GLY A 165 -20.98 1.97 6.89
CA GLY A 165 -20.18 2.88 6.04
C GLY A 165 -19.06 2.18 5.26
N GLU A 166 -19.02 0.84 5.27
CA GLU A 166 -18.06 0.04 4.53
C GLU A 166 -18.59 -0.33 3.15
N VAL A 167 -17.64 -0.53 2.24
CA VAL A 167 -17.89 -1.09 0.92
C VAL A 167 -17.05 -2.33 0.73
N ARG A 168 -17.56 -3.25 -0.08
CA ARG A 168 -16.85 -4.45 -0.50
C ARG A 168 -16.89 -4.57 -2.01
N GLU A 169 -15.82 -5.09 -2.57
CA GLU A 169 -15.76 -5.43 -3.99
C GLU A 169 -16.73 -6.56 -4.34
N THR A 170 -17.16 -6.52 -5.60
CA THR A 170 -17.88 -7.59 -6.26
C THR A 170 -17.60 -7.54 -7.76
N PRO A 171 -17.63 -8.67 -8.48
CA PRO A 171 -17.48 -8.68 -9.94
C PRO A 171 -18.45 -7.70 -10.61
N CYS A 172 -17.92 -6.90 -11.55
CA CYS A 172 -18.71 -5.89 -12.26
C CYS A 172 -19.78 -6.49 -13.18
N ASP A 173 -19.59 -7.72 -13.63
CA ASP A 173 -20.55 -8.45 -14.47
C ASP A 173 -21.76 -8.99 -13.69
N GLY A 174 -21.73 -8.88 -12.35
CA GLY A 174 -22.80 -9.36 -11.48
C GLY A 174 -22.80 -10.87 -11.23
N SER A 175 -21.72 -11.57 -11.58
CA SER A 175 -21.55 -13.01 -11.31
C SER A 175 -21.33 -13.33 -9.82
N GLY A 176 -20.96 -12.34 -9.01
CA GLY A 176 -20.75 -12.50 -7.57
C GLY A 176 -22.04 -12.61 -6.74
N GLY A 177 -21.89 -12.96 -5.45
CA GLY A 177 -23.01 -13.10 -4.52
C GLY A 177 -23.76 -11.79 -4.20
N HIS A 178 -23.21 -10.63 -4.59
CA HIS A 178 -23.84 -9.33 -4.43
C HIS A 178 -23.77 -8.54 -5.74
N ARG A 179 -24.90 -7.92 -6.12
CA ARG A 179 -24.93 -7.07 -7.32
C ARG A 179 -24.06 -5.83 -7.13
N PRO A 180 -23.29 -5.42 -8.15
CA PRO A 180 -22.51 -4.20 -8.10
C PRO A 180 -23.43 -2.97 -8.01
N GLN A 181 -23.08 -2.01 -7.17
CA GLN A 181 -23.89 -0.80 -6.93
C GLN A 181 -23.18 0.48 -7.40
N TYR A 182 -21.86 0.50 -7.27
CA TYR A 182 -21.02 1.62 -7.68
C TYR A 182 -19.81 1.10 -8.42
N ARG A 183 -19.23 1.93 -9.29
CA ARG A 183 -17.95 1.67 -9.93
C ARG A 183 -16.96 2.77 -9.58
N ILE A 184 -15.77 2.39 -9.12
CA ILE A 184 -14.66 3.33 -8.95
C ILE A 184 -14.20 3.77 -10.34
N THR A 185 -14.26 5.06 -10.65
CA THR A 185 -13.87 5.58 -11.97
C THR A 185 -12.47 6.18 -11.98
N ARG A 186 -11.99 6.63 -10.82
CA ARG A 186 -10.72 7.31 -10.64
C ARG A 186 -10.22 7.12 -9.21
N ALA A 187 -8.90 7.05 -9.05
CA ALA A 187 -8.22 7.28 -7.78
C ALA A 187 -7.63 8.71 -7.81
N ALA A 188 -7.69 9.40 -6.69
CA ALA A 188 -7.27 10.78 -6.56
C ALA A 188 -6.54 11.05 -5.23
N PRO A 189 -5.69 12.11 -5.17
CA PRO A 189 -5.07 12.55 -3.92
C PRO A 189 -6.09 13.04 -2.89
N THR A 190 -7.09 13.81 -3.34
CA THR A 190 -8.13 14.38 -2.48
C THR A 190 -9.52 14.23 -3.08
N ARG A 191 -10.56 14.52 -2.28
CA ARG A 191 -11.96 14.49 -2.75
C ARG A 191 -12.26 15.57 -3.78
N ASP A 192 -11.60 16.72 -3.70
CA ASP A 192 -11.86 17.86 -4.60
C ASP A 192 -11.34 17.59 -6.02
N ASP A 193 -10.42 16.64 -6.17
CA ASP A 193 -9.91 16.17 -7.46
C ASP A 193 -10.85 15.15 -8.14
N CYS A 194 -11.93 14.73 -7.46
CA CYS A 194 -12.90 13.80 -8.02
C CYS A 194 -13.84 14.49 -9.03
N PRO A 195 -14.28 13.78 -10.08
CA PRO A 195 -15.28 14.32 -11.01
C PRO A 195 -16.59 14.66 -10.30
N ALA A 196 -17.31 15.67 -10.78
CA ALA A 196 -18.62 16.08 -10.24
C ALA A 196 -19.69 14.97 -10.28
N SER A 197 -19.49 13.92 -11.10
CA SER A 197 -20.36 12.73 -11.16
C SER A 197 -20.11 11.73 -10.01
N THR A 198 -19.18 12.03 -9.10
CA THR A 198 -18.87 11.18 -7.95
C THR A 198 -20.01 11.23 -6.93
N THR A 199 -20.57 10.06 -6.62
CA THR A 199 -21.67 9.89 -5.67
C THR A 199 -21.25 9.14 -4.41
N LEU A 200 -20.06 8.55 -4.41
CA LEU A 200 -19.49 7.80 -3.29
C LEU A 200 -17.97 7.99 -3.31
N TYR A 201 -17.40 8.27 -2.13
CA TYR A 201 -15.96 8.29 -1.92
C TYR A 201 -15.55 7.02 -1.18
N VAL A 202 -14.58 6.30 -1.70
CA VAL A 202 -14.04 5.08 -1.11
C VAL A 202 -12.61 5.35 -0.68
N GLN A 203 -12.24 4.94 0.53
CA GLN A 203 -10.86 5.03 0.96
C GLN A 203 -10.08 3.88 0.29
N LEU A 204 -9.13 4.26 -0.55
CA LEU A 204 -8.18 3.37 -1.20
C LEU A 204 -6.85 3.41 -0.45
N GLY A 205 -5.95 2.51 -0.83
CA GLY A 205 -4.55 2.55 -0.41
C GLY A 205 -3.63 3.10 -1.51
N GLY A 206 -2.45 3.60 -1.13
CA GLY A 206 -1.41 4.07 -2.05
C GLY A 206 -1.31 5.59 -2.09
N GLY A 207 -0.67 6.12 -3.14
CA GLY A 207 -0.46 7.57 -3.32
C GLY A 207 -1.74 8.35 -3.65
N ASP A 208 -2.76 7.68 -4.16
CA ASP A 208 -4.07 8.24 -4.49
C ASP A 208 -5.15 7.60 -3.59
N PRO A 209 -5.29 8.06 -2.34
CA PRO A 209 -6.11 7.40 -1.33
C PRO A 209 -7.62 7.57 -1.53
N VAL A 210 -8.08 8.40 -2.47
CA VAL A 210 -9.51 8.67 -2.66
C VAL A 210 -10.02 8.00 -3.94
N GLY A 211 -10.90 7.01 -3.78
CA GLY A 211 -11.65 6.40 -4.86
C GLY A 211 -12.92 7.19 -5.18
N CYS A 212 -12.98 7.75 -6.37
CA CYS A 212 -14.14 8.47 -6.88
C CYS A 212 -15.10 7.46 -7.53
N ALA A 213 -16.25 7.20 -6.91
CA ALA A 213 -17.19 6.19 -7.39
C ALA A 213 -18.51 6.82 -7.89
N ARG A 214 -19.01 6.28 -9.00
CA ARG A 214 -20.34 6.60 -9.54
C ARG A 214 -21.29 5.43 -9.34
N ARG A 215 -22.58 5.72 -9.20
CA ARG A 215 -23.63 4.69 -9.20
C ARG A 215 -23.69 3.96 -10.56
N LEU A 216 -23.95 2.66 -10.52
CA LEU A 216 -24.21 1.79 -11.67
C LEU A 216 -25.70 1.67 -11.99
#